data_AF-A0AB39V4C3-F1
#
_entry.id   AF-A0AB39V4C3-F1
#
_cell.length_a   1.000
_cell.length_b   1.000
_cell.length_c   1.000
_cell.angle_alpha   90.00
_cell.angle_beta   90.00
_cell.angle_gamma   90.00
#
_symmetry.space_group_name_H-M   'P 1'
#
loop_
_entity.id
_entity.type
_entity.pdbx_description
1 polymer ?
#
loop_
_entity_poly.entity_id
_entity_poly.type
_entity_poly.pdbx_seq_one_letter_code
_entity_poly.pdbx_strand_id
1 'polypeptide(L)'
;MKRLFLILGIFLAINFEISAFTQKEKIQQTLSKLGVKQELINETIALSYEIRDTRYFEDDEKIIRERVKKLENLLQKDEKNYIVAQALVTIFETKISGNYKKYLDLFEKYTPYEYEKTFSKMMYALDNNDIGTFEKYMNEISKKYKDPIIITLSKLFVAKDLSEKQLLTGKVLELLKNENDRKRVGVSDEEYYFMKLTYYLNKIHNLFNKGEIKQAVKEYLDNITDENISEEVRNYNLRAEVVLYYNVVIMNEQISEEFLKISNGVKLEDSWIGKKIQSETEKDKDFLSKMVN
;
A
#
# COMPACT_ATOMS: atom_id res chain seq x y z
N MET A 1 19.87 12.64 6.48
CA MET A 1 18.50 12.49 5.94
C MET A 1 18.26 11.01 5.68
N LYS A 2 17.22 10.38 6.27
CA LYS A 2 16.78 9.04 5.83
C LYS A 2 16.31 9.16 4.37
N ARG A 3 16.67 8.22 3.49
CA ARG A 3 16.18 8.23 2.11
C ARG A 3 14.69 7.86 2.13
N LEU A 4 13.81 8.77 1.71
CA LEU A 4 12.37 8.53 1.59
C LEU A 4 12.09 7.64 0.36
N PHE A 5 12.42 6.36 0.49
CA PHE A 5 12.07 5.35 -0.50
C PHE A 5 10.58 4.99 -0.36
N LEU A 6 9.81 5.23 -1.42
CA LEU A 6 8.42 4.77 -1.57
C LEU A 6 8.41 3.27 -1.92
N ILE A 7 8.90 2.40 -1.02
CA ILE A 7 9.04 0.95 -1.25
C ILE A 7 7.68 0.23 -1.13
N LEU A 8 6.68 0.60 -1.94
CA LEU A 8 5.30 0.09 -1.90
C LEU A 8 5.27 -1.46 -1.76
N GLY A 9 4.84 -1.95 -0.59
CA GLY A 9 5.26 -3.26 -0.06
C GLY A 9 4.43 -4.44 -0.53
N ILE A 10 4.58 -4.84 -1.79
CA ILE A 10 3.81 -5.92 -2.44
C ILE A 10 4.51 -7.28 -2.30
N PHE A 11 3.90 -8.27 -1.61
CA PHE A 11 4.41 -9.66 -1.54
C PHE A 11 3.30 -10.78 -1.29
N LEU A 12 2.68 -11.34 -2.35
CA LEU A 12 2.16 -12.74 -2.60
C LEU A 12 0.97 -13.35 -1.77
N ALA A 13 0.07 -14.29 -2.21
CA ALA A 13 0.05 -15.27 -3.35
C ALA A 13 -1.31 -15.82 -3.90
N ILE A 14 -1.21 -16.30 -5.15
CA ILE A 14 -2.11 -17.04 -6.09
C ILE A 14 -3.04 -18.20 -5.62
N ASN A 15 -4.14 -18.38 -6.40
CA ASN A 15 -4.96 -19.58 -6.75
C ASN A 15 -5.89 -20.21 -5.69
N PHE A 16 -7.18 -20.49 -5.97
CA PHE A 16 -8.01 -20.37 -7.22
C PHE A 16 -9.51 -20.34 -6.84
N GLU A 17 -10.31 -19.40 -7.39
CA GLU A 17 -11.78 -19.44 -7.67
C GLU A 17 -12.29 -18.01 -7.98
N ILE A 18 -13.58 -17.85 -8.33
CA ILE A 18 -14.23 -16.54 -8.60
C ILE A 18 -14.62 -15.85 -7.27
N SER A 19 -13.61 -15.70 -6.42
CA SER A 19 -13.58 -14.84 -5.24
C SER A 19 -12.54 -13.75 -5.47
N ALA A 20 -12.54 -12.72 -4.62
CA ALA A 20 -11.64 -11.58 -4.75
C ALA A 20 -10.16 -11.98 -4.52
N PHE A 21 -9.29 -10.99 -4.44
CA PHE A 21 -7.94 -11.19 -3.95
C PHE A 21 -7.61 -10.21 -2.83
N THR A 22 -8.44 -10.24 -1.79
CA THR A 22 -8.22 -9.49 -0.55
C THR A 22 -6.92 -9.90 0.15
N GLN A 23 -6.42 -9.03 1.03
CA GLN A 23 -5.27 -9.30 1.89
C GLN A 23 -5.52 -10.54 2.77
N LYS A 24 -6.76 -10.75 3.20
CA LYS A 24 -7.21 -11.96 3.90
C LYS A 24 -7.11 -13.22 3.04
N GLU A 25 -7.64 -13.21 1.81
CA GLU A 25 -7.57 -14.35 0.89
C GLU A 25 -6.14 -14.67 0.48
N LYS A 26 -5.34 -13.63 0.24
CA LYS A 26 -3.88 -13.69 0.03
C LYS A 26 -3.21 -14.45 1.19
N ILE A 27 -3.31 -13.96 2.43
CA ILE A 27 -2.71 -14.60 3.62
C ILE A 27 -3.21 -16.05 3.80
N GLN A 28 -4.50 -16.29 3.59
CA GLN A 28 -5.10 -17.63 3.69
C GLN A 28 -4.51 -18.59 2.65
N GLN A 29 -4.47 -18.20 1.37
CA GLN A 29 -3.99 -19.04 0.27
C GLN A 29 -2.48 -19.33 0.39
N THR A 30 -1.70 -18.40 0.93
CA THR A 30 -0.23 -18.53 1.01
C THR A 30 0.22 -19.43 2.16
N LEU A 31 -0.20 -19.10 3.38
CA LEU A 31 0.28 -19.75 4.59
C LEU A 31 -0.24 -21.19 4.68
N SER A 32 -1.45 -21.45 4.15
CA SER A 32 -1.96 -22.83 3.99
C SER A 32 -1.05 -23.69 3.12
N LYS A 33 -0.52 -23.15 2.00
CA LYS A 33 0.37 -23.87 1.07
C LYS A 33 1.77 -24.12 1.66
N LEU A 34 2.20 -23.31 2.62
CA LEU A 34 3.39 -23.56 3.43
C LEU A 34 3.14 -24.54 4.58
N GLY A 35 1.89 -24.92 4.85
CA GLY A 35 1.50 -25.79 5.96
C GLY A 35 1.62 -25.09 7.32
N VAL A 36 1.28 -23.81 7.38
CA VAL A 36 1.06 -23.05 8.63
C VAL A 36 -0.31 -23.41 9.18
N LYS A 37 -0.45 -23.50 10.51
CA LYS A 37 -1.73 -23.85 11.16
C LYS A 37 -2.77 -22.74 11.00
N GLN A 38 -4.03 -23.11 10.74
CA GLN A 38 -5.14 -22.16 10.57
C GLN A 38 -5.30 -21.15 11.72
N GLU A 39 -5.02 -21.56 12.96
CA GLU A 39 -4.97 -20.69 14.13
C GLU A 39 -4.00 -19.50 13.93
N LEU A 40 -2.78 -19.78 13.46
CA LEU A 40 -1.75 -18.78 13.19
C LEU A 40 -2.08 -17.95 11.94
N ILE A 41 -2.77 -18.54 10.95
CA ILE A 41 -3.30 -17.80 9.79
C ILE A 41 -4.34 -16.78 10.25
N ASN A 42 -5.27 -17.16 11.13
CA ASN A 42 -6.25 -16.25 11.72
C ASN A 42 -5.60 -15.14 12.55
N GLU A 43 -4.59 -15.47 13.39
CA GLU A 43 -3.78 -14.46 14.09
C GLU A 43 -3.08 -13.49 13.12
N THR A 44 -2.58 -14.00 11.98
CA THR A 44 -1.88 -13.19 10.97
C THR A 44 -2.82 -12.23 10.26
N ILE A 45 -4.03 -12.68 9.90
CA ILE A 45 -5.07 -11.84 9.29
C ILE A 45 -5.49 -10.73 10.27
N ALA A 46 -5.77 -11.08 11.53
CA ALA A 46 -6.13 -10.09 12.55
C ALA A 46 -5.01 -9.05 12.75
N LEU A 47 -3.76 -9.50 12.85
CA LEU A 47 -2.62 -8.61 13.04
C LEU A 47 -2.32 -7.77 11.80
N SER A 48 -2.48 -8.28 10.58
CA SER A 48 -2.22 -7.49 9.37
C SER A 48 -3.21 -6.33 9.21
N TYR A 49 -4.47 -6.53 9.60
CA TYR A 49 -5.48 -5.45 9.62
C TYR A 49 -5.24 -4.49 10.81
N GLU A 50 -4.73 -4.96 11.95
CA GLU A 50 -4.34 -4.09 13.08
C GLU A 50 -3.19 -3.14 12.71
N ILE A 51 -2.17 -3.64 12.01
CA ILE A 51 -0.94 -2.88 11.74
C ILE A 51 -0.95 -2.12 10.40
N ARG A 52 -2.01 -2.22 9.59
CA ARG A 52 -2.02 -1.74 8.19
C ARG A 52 -1.54 -0.30 8.00
N ASP A 53 -1.91 0.60 8.90
CA ASP A 53 -1.54 2.02 8.85
C ASP A 53 -0.10 2.31 9.31
N THR A 54 0.55 1.37 10.02
CA THR A 54 1.86 1.57 10.71
C THR A 54 2.94 2.14 9.80
N ARG A 55 2.92 1.74 8.53
CA ARG A 55 3.92 2.15 7.55
C ARG A 55 3.82 3.63 7.18
N TYR A 56 2.60 4.15 7.08
CA TYR A 56 2.32 5.43 6.43
C TYR A 56 1.84 6.51 7.41
N PHE A 57 1.16 6.11 8.49
CA PHE A 57 0.44 7.02 9.38
C PHE A 57 0.68 6.74 10.88
N GLU A 58 1.73 6.00 11.25
CA GLU A 58 2.16 5.81 12.63
C GLU A 58 3.60 6.31 12.79
N ASP A 59 3.85 7.22 13.72
CA ASP A 59 5.21 7.66 14.06
C ASP A 59 5.51 7.61 15.58
N ASP A 60 4.60 7.12 16.42
CA ASP A 60 4.92 6.81 17.81
C ASP A 60 5.78 5.53 17.89
N GLU A 61 7.07 5.71 18.17
CA GLU A 61 8.04 4.63 18.31
C GLU A 61 7.62 3.58 19.37
N LYS A 62 6.88 3.97 20.41
CA LYS A 62 6.35 3.03 21.41
C LYS A 62 5.32 2.10 20.78
N ILE A 63 4.34 2.66 20.06
CA ILE A 63 3.29 1.87 19.39
C ILE A 63 3.91 0.98 18.31
N ILE A 64 4.87 1.50 17.54
CA ILE A 64 5.62 0.71 16.54
C ILE A 64 6.36 -0.45 17.20
N ARG A 65 7.03 -0.24 18.34
CA ARG A 65 7.73 -1.31 19.09
C ARG A 65 6.78 -2.33 19.71
N GLU A 66 5.60 -1.91 20.16
CA GLU A 66 4.54 -2.83 20.61
C GLU A 66 4.02 -3.71 19.47
N ARG A 67 3.80 -3.15 18.27
CA ARG A 67 3.42 -3.91 17.06
C ARG A 67 4.55 -4.85 16.60
N VAL A 68 5.81 -4.41 16.63
CA VAL A 68 6.98 -5.27 16.37
C VAL A 68 7.01 -6.45 17.34
N LYS A 69 6.78 -6.25 18.64
CA LYS A 69 6.73 -7.35 19.62
C LYS A 69 5.60 -8.35 19.33
N LYS A 70 4.42 -7.90 18.87
CA LYS A 70 3.34 -8.80 18.42
C LYS A 70 3.78 -9.66 17.23
N LEU A 71 4.38 -9.03 16.21
CA LEU A 71 4.90 -9.70 15.02
C LEU A 71 6.02 -10.70 15.37
N GLU A 72 7.00 -10.31 16.18
CA GLU A 72 8.10 -11.18 16.62
C GLU A 72 7.61 -12.40 17.40
N ASN A 73 6.60 -12.22 18.27
CA ASN A 73 5.97 -13.33 18.99
C ASN A 73 5.21 -14.29 18.05
N LEU A 74 4.54 -13.78 17.02
CA LEU A 74 3.81 -14.61 16.06
C LEU A 74 4.77 -15.37 15.12
N LEU A 75 5.88 -14.75 14.71
CA LEU A 75 6.92 -15.39 13.88
C LEU A 75 7.65 -16.52 14.64
N GLN A 76 7.79 -16.40 15.96
CA GLN A 76 8.33 -17.48 16.82
C GLN A 76 7.41 -18.71 16.89
N LYS A 77 6.09 -18.57 16.61
CA LYS A 77 5.17 -19.72 16.57
C LYS A 77 5.31 -20.55 15.29
N ASP A 78 5.61 -19.92 14.15
CA ASP A 78 5.94 -20.59 12.89
C ASP A 78 6.79 -19.66 11.99
N GLU A 79 8.07 -19.99 11.83
CA GLU A 79 9.02 -19.25 11.00
C GLU A 79 8.60 -19.11 9.53
N LYS A 80 7.71 -20.00 9.04
CA LYS A 80 7.20 -19.97 7.66
C LYS A 80 6.30 -18.76 7.38
N ASN A 81 5.92 -18.01 8.41
CA ASN A 81 5.03 -16.86 8.29
C ASN A 81 5.73 -15.66 7.63
N TYR A 82 5.97 -15.77 6.32
CA TYR A 82 6.68 -14.75 5.55
C TYR A 82 5.90 -13.42 5.47
N ILE A 83 4.58 -13.42 5.68
CA ILE A 83 3.76 -12.19 5.81
C ILE A 83 4.21 -11.38 7.04
N VAL A 84 4.36 -12.06 8.18
CA VAL A 84 4.87 -11.43 9.41
C VAL A 84 6.33 -11.01 9.25
N ALA A 85 7.16 -11.81 8.56
CA ALA A 85 8.53 -11.44 8.25
C ALA A 85 8.62 -10.21 7.32
N GLN A 86 7.76 -10.12 6.29
CA GLN A 86 7.64 -8.98 5.38
C GLN A 86 7.20 -7.71 6.12
N ALA A 87 6.23 -7.81 7.03
CA ALA A 87 5.79 -6.70 7.87
C ALA A 87 6.92 -6.19 8.77
N LEU A 88 7.70 -7.10 9.37
CA LEU A 88 8.89 -6.75 10.15
C LEU A 88 9.97 -6.06 9.30
N VAL A 89 10.33 -6.62 8.14
CA VAL A 89 11.25 -5.98 7.17
C VAL A 89 10.78 -4.55 6.87
N THR A 90 9.51 -4.39 6.47
CA THR A 90 8.91 -3.10 6.13
C THR A 90 9.03 -2.07 7.28
N ILE A 91 8.79 -2.48 8.53
CA ILE A 91 8.85 -1.59 9.70
C ILE A 91 10.30 -1.18 10.03
N PHE A 92 11.26 -2.09 9.88
CA PHE A 92 12.69 -1.82 10.10
C PHE A 92 13.40 -1.11 8.93
N GLU A 93 12.83 -1.15 7.72
CA GLU A 93 13.25 -0.31 6.59
C GLU A 93 12.73 1.14 6.75
N THR A 94 11.44 1.29 7.10
CA THR A 94 10.75 2.58 6.96
C THR A 94 10.64 3.41 8.24
N LYS A 95 10.47 2.79 9.42
CA LYS A 95 10.12 3.50 10.66
C LYS A 95 11.26 3.46 11.68
N ILE A 96 11.57 2.30 12.23
CA ILE A 96 12.65 2.12 13.23
C ILE A 96 13.94 1.63 12.56
N SER A 97 15.11 2.05 13.06
CA SER A 97 16.39 1.56 12.54
C SER A 97 16.86 0.31 13.28
N GLY A 98 17.31 -0.72 12.55
CA GLY A 98 17.86 -1.95 13.11
C GLY A 98 18.24 -2.97 12.05
N ASN A 99 18.93 -4.04 12.44
CA ASN A 99 19.30 -5.12 11.51
C ASN A 99 18.10 -6.05 11.26
N TYR A 100 17.43 -5.86 10.12
CA TYR A 100 16.31 -6.68 9.68
C TYR A 100 16.69 -7.94 8.89
N LYS A 101 18.00 -8.24 8.74
CA LYS A 101 18.48 -9.33 7.86
C LYS A 101 17.87 -10.70 8.21
N LYS A 102 17.69 -11.02 9.49
CA LYS A 102 17.01 -12.25 9.93
C LYS A 102 15.57 -12.37 9.44
N TYR A 103 14.84 -11.26 9.33
CA TYR A 103 13.48 -11.23 8.81
C TYR A 103 13.48 -11.32 7.29
N LEU A 104 14.42 -10.63 6.63
CA LEU A 104 14.68 -10.75 5.20
C LEU A 104 15.01 -12.19 4.78
N ASP A 105 15.84 -12.91 5.54
CA ASP A 105 16.18 -14.32 5.26
C ASP A 105 14.98 -15.26 5.38
N LEU A 106 14.16 -15.12 6.43
CA LEU A 106 12.93 -15.90 6.60
C LEU A 106 11.92 -15.57 5.50
N PHE A 107 11.75 -14.28 5.21
CA PHE A 107 10.92 -13.80 4.12
C PHE A 107 11.36 -14.39 2.77
N GLU A 108 12.65 -14.31 2.41
CA GLU A 108 13.18 -14.84 1.14
C GLU A 108 13.07 -16.36 1.02
N LYS A 109 13.24 -17.07 2.13
CA LYS A 109 13.14 -18.54 2.21
C LYS A 109 11.73 -19.04 1.96
N TYR A 110 10.71 -18.33 2.47
CA TYR A 110 9.33 -18.80 2.50
C TYR A 110 8.36 -18.04 1.58
N THR A 111 8.75 -16.89 1.02
CA THR A 111 7.91 -16.20 0.05
C THR A 111 7.65 -17.09 -1.18
N PRO A 112 6.38 -17.29 -1.60
CA PRO A 112 6.03 -18.33 -2.56
C PRO A 112 6.37 -18.06 -4.04
N TYR A 113 6.83 -16.87 -4.46
CA TYR A 113 7.34 -16.64 -5.82
C TYR A 113 8.50 -15.62 -5.91
N GLU A 114 9.14 -15.64 -7.08
CA GLU A 114 10.60 -15.57 -7.20
C GLU A 114 11.18 -14.18 -7.44
N TYR A 115 10.42 -13.27 -8.06
CA TYR A 115 10.91 -11.94 -8.40
C TYR A 115 11.25 -11.13 -7.16
N GLU A 116 10.44 -11.30 -6.13
CA GLU A 116 10.61 -10.69 -4.83
C GLU A 116 11.84 -11.18 -4.07
N LYS A 117 12.26 -12.44 -4.22
CA LYS A 117 13.54 -12.95 -3.68
C LYS A 117 14.78 -12.36 -4.37
N THR A 118 14.58 -11.73 -5.53
CA THR A 118 15.64 -10.99 -6.25
C THR A 118 15.56 -9.50 -5.89
N PHE A 119 14.33 -8.98 -5.80
CA PHE A 119 14.03 -7.60 -5.46
C PHE A 119 14.42 -7.24 -4.01
N SER A 120 14.14 -8.11 -3.04
CA SER A 120 14.49 -7.94 -1.63
C SER A 120 16.01 -7.81 -1.43
N LYS A 121 16.79 -8.63 -2.13
CA LYS A 121 18.26 -8.58 -2.15
C LYS A 121 18.79 -7.31 -2.81
N MET A 122 18.12 -6.84 -3.86
CA MET A 122 18.44 -5.57 -4.51
C MET A 122 18.23 -4.39 -3.53
N MET A 123 17.10 -4.33 -2.84
CA MET A 123 16.82 -3.26 -1.88
C MET A 123 17.73 -3.31 -0.65
N TYR A 124 17.98 -4.50 -0.09
CA TYR A 124 18.92 -4.66 1.02
C TYR A 124 20.34 -4.19 0.66
N ALA A 125 20.80 -4.46 -0.55
CA ALA A 125 22.08 -3.95 -1.04
C ALA A 125 22.08 -2.41 -1.14
N LEU A 126 21.00 -1.81 -1.66
CA LEU A 126 20.84 -0.35 -1.76
C LEU A 126 20.85 0.37 -0.41
N ASP A 127 20.17 -0.21 0.60
CA ASP A 127 20.12 0.31 1.97
C ASP A 127 21.49 0.27 2.65
N ASN A 128 22.22 -0.84 2.46
CA ASN A 128 23.60 -1.00 2.94
C ASN A 128 24.64 -0.25 2.08
N ASN A 129 24.21 0.43 1.01
CA ASN A 129 25.04 1.15 0.04
C ASN A 129 26.03 0.27 -0.75
N ASP A 130 25.76 -1.04 -0.86
CA ASP A 130 26.43 -1.94 -1.80
C ASP A 130 25.84 -1.75 -3.20
N ILE A 131 26.33 -0.72 -3.89
CA ILE A 131 25.87 -0.35 -5.23
C ILE A 131 26.20 -1.46 -6.25
N GLY A 132 27.30 -2.18 -6.09
CA GLY A 132 27.70 -3.26 -7.01
C GLY A 132 26.74 -4.45 -6.98
N THR A 133 26.33 -4.87 -5.79
CA THR A 133 25.32 -5.92 -5.62
C THR A 133 23.92 -5.43 -6.03
N PHE A 134 23.58 -4.17 -5.77
CA PHE A 134 22.34 -3.55 -6.24
C PHE A 134 22.22 -3.56 -7.78
N GLU A 135 23.23 -3.04 -8.48
CA GLU A 135 23.26 -2.98 -9.96
C GLU A 135 23.22 -4.38 -10.59
N LYS A 136 23.92 -5.34 -9.97
CA LYS A 136 23.85 -6.76 -10.35
C LYS A 136 22.40 -7.28 -10.30
N TYR A 137 21.69 -7.12 -9.18
CA TYR A 137 20.32 -7.64 -9.08
C TYR A 137 19.32 -6.88 -9.95
N MET A 138 19.46 -5.56 -10.16
CA MET A 138 18.64 -4.79 -11.10
C MET A 138 18.79 -5.31 -12.55
N ASN A 139 20.01 -5.70 -12.93
CA ASN A 139 20.32 -6.31 -14.21
C ASN A 139 19.79 -7.75 -14.32
N GLU A 140 19.90 -8.55 -13.24
CA GLU A 140 19.32 -9.91 -13.17
C GLU A 140 17.79 -9.89 -13.29
N ILE A 141 17.10 -8.99 -12.59
CA ILE A 141 15.64 -8.81 -12.69
C ILE A 141 15.22 -8.60 -14.15
N SER A 142 15.89 -7.67 -14.83
CA SER A 142 15.59 -7.27 -16.21
C SER A 142 15.88 -8.38 -17.25
N LYS A 143 16.61 -9.43 -16.86
CA LYS A 143 16.95 -10.60 -17.69
C LYS A 143 16.13 -11.84 -17.35
N LYS A 144 15.90 -12.10 -16.05
CA LYS A 144 15.19 -13.27 -15.52
C LYS A 144 13.67 -13.13 -15.69
N TYR A 145 13.12 -11.94 -15.52
CA TYR A 145 11.68 -11.69 -15.59
C TYR A 145 11.33 -10.90 -16.85
N LYS A 146 10.48 -11.49 -17.71
CA LYS A 146 9.96 -10.86 -18.94
C LYS A 146 8.59 -10.21 -18.73
N ASP A 147 8.06 -10.24 -17.51
CA ASP A 147 6.74 -9.75 -17.17
C ASP A 147 6.70 -8.22 -17.11
N PRO A 148 5.83 -7.55 -17.89
CA PRO A 148 5.69 -6.10 -17.85
C PRO A 148 5.40 -5.53 -16.46
N ILE A 149 4.66 -6.26 -15.61
CA ILE A 149 4.34 -5.82 -14.25
C ILE A 149 5.61 -5.79 -13.41
N ILE A 150 6.32 -6.92 -13.33
CA ILE A 150 7.55 -7.07 -12.53
C ILE A 150 8.63 -6.09 -12.99
N ILE A 151 8.80 -5.90 -14.31
CA ILE A 151 9.75 -4.93 -14.87
C ILE A 151 9.35 -3.49 -14.51
N THR A 152 8.06 -3.14 -14.56
CA THR A 152 7.60 -1.76 -14.30
C THR A 152 7.61 -1.44 -12.80
N LEU A 153 7.21 -2.38 -11.94
CA LEU A 153 7.39 -2.30 -10.48
C LEU A 153 8.86 -2.08 -10.13
N SER A 154 9.76 -2.93 -10.63
CA SER A 154 11.20 -2.84 -10.33
C SER A 154 11.81 -1.49 -10.71
N LYS A 155 11.32 -0.86 -11.79
CA LYS A 155 11.68 0.53 -12.16
C LYS A 155 11.07 1.57 -11.22
N LEU A 156 9.79 1.43 -10.85
CA LEU A 156 9.08 2.35 -9.95
C LEU A 156 9.78 2.49 -8.59
N PHE A 157 10.28 1.37 -8.05
CA PHE A 157 11.02 1.34 -6.78
C PHE A 157 12.34 2.13 -6.81
N VAL A 158 13.09 2.05 -7.91
CA VAL A 158 14.42 2.67 -8.04
C VAL A 158 14.39 4.07 -8.67
N ALA A 159 13.26 4.46 -9.27
CA ALA A 159 13.01 5.79 -9.79
C ALA A 159 13.28 6.87 -8.71
N LYS A 160 13.85 8.00 -9.14
CA LYS A 160 14.19 9.12 -8.23
C LYS A 160 13.37 10.36 -8.52
N ASP A 161 13.05 10.62 -9.78
CA ASP A 161 12.16 11.72 -10.17
C ASP A 161 10.70 11.42 -9.80
N LEU A 162 9.96 12.47 -9.45
CA LEU A 162 8.55 12.37 -9.06
C LEU A 162 7.63 12.22 -10.27
N SER A 163 7.99 12.79 -11.42
CA SER A 163 7.23 12.67 -12.68
C SER A 163 7.37 11.26 -13.26
N GLU A 164 8.59 10.71 -13.23
CA GLU A 164 8.87 9.31 -13.56
C GLU A 164 8.08 8.36 -12.65
N LYS A 165 8.09 8.57 -11.33
CA LYS A 165 7.27 7.79 -10.39
C LYS A 165 5.78 7.86 -10.74
N GLN A 166 5.23 9.06 -10.96
CA GLN A 166 3.82 9.22 -11.31
C GLN A 166 3.47 8.46 -12.59
N LEU A 167 4.33 8.54 -13.62
CA LEU A 167 4.16 7.83 -14.89
C LEU A 167 4.26 6.30 -14.73
N LEU A 168 5.19 5.81 -13.91
CA LEU A 168 5.38 4.38 -13.65
C LEU A 168 4.23 3.82 -12.80
N THR A 169 3.78 4.51 -11.76
CA THR A 169 2.61 4.11 -10.95
C THR A 169 1.36 4.02 -11.81
N GLY A 170 1.12 5.00 -12.71
CA GLY A 170 -0.01 4.93 -13.65
C GLY A 170 0.04 3.72 -14.59
N LYS A 171 1.24 3.36 -15.07
CA LYS A 171 1.45 2.14 -15.88
C LYS A 171 1.22 0.86 -15.07
N VAL A 172 1.70 0.81 -13.83
CA VAL A 172 1.47 -0.32 -12.91
C VAL A 172 -0.03 -0.48 -12.62
N LEU A 173 -0.77 0.62 -12.40
CA LEU A 173 -2.22 0.57 -12.14
C LEU A 173 -3.04 0.03 -13.32
N GLU A 174 -2.68 0.35 -14.57
CA GLU A 174 -3.34 -0.22 -15.76
C GLU A 174 -2.95 -1.70 -15.97
N LEU A 175 -1.67 -2.06 -15.74
CA LEU A 175 -1.20 -3.45 -15.82
C LEU A 175 -1.79 -4.37 -14.73
N LEU A 176 -2.26 -3.80 -13.62
CA LEU A 176 -2.86 -4.51 -12.47
C LEU A 176 -4.38 -4.38 -12.39
N LYS A 177 -5.01 -3.87 -13.45
CA LYS A 177 -6.47 -3.67 -13.55
C LYS A 177 -7.24 -4.99 -13.46
N ASN A 178 -6.68 -6.08 -14.01
CA ASN A 178 -7.23 -7.43 -13.89
C ASN A 178 -6.80 -8.09 -12.57
N GLU A 179 -7.75 -8.68 -11.85
CA GLU A 179 -7.46 -9.41 -10.61
C GLU A 179 -6.51 -10.59 -10.83
N ASN A 180 -6.61 -11.29 -11.96
CA ASN A 180 -5.70 -12.40 -12.26
C ASN A 180 -4.25 -11.94 -12.35
N ASP A 181 -3.99 -10.72 -12.83
CA ASP A 181 -2.66 -10.13 -12.86
C ASP A 181 -2.18 -9.72 -11.46
N ARG A 182 -3.07 -9.13 -10.64
CA ARG A 182 -2.82 -8.88 -9.21
C ARG A 182 -2.45 -10.16 -8.46
N LYS A 183 -3.27 -11.20 -8.58
CA LYS A 183 -3.08 -12.57 -8.05
C LYS A 183 -1.79 -13.21 -8.56
N ARG A 184 -1.40 -12.93 -9.82
CA ARG A 184 -0.18 -13.42 -10.49
C ARG A 184 1.10 -12.64 -10.15
N VAL A 185 1.02 -11.52 -9.42
CA VAL A 185 2.19 -10.84 -8.80
C VAL A 185 2.05 -10.57 -7.30
N GLY A 186 0.97 -11.00 -6.66
CA GLY A 186 0.81 -10.92 -5.21
C GLY A 186 0.32 -9.59 -4.64
N VAL A 187 -0.13 -8.68 -5.49
CA VAL A 187 -0.79 -7.43 -5.10
C VAL A 187 -2.19 -7.79 -4.61
N SER A 188 -2.55 -7.48 -3.37
CA SER A 188 -3.95 -7.60 -2.93
C SER A 188 -4.82 -6.46 -3.47
N ASP A 189 -6.14 -6.62 -3.45
CA ASP A 189 -7.08 -5.57 -3.87
C ASP A 189 -6.92 -4.30 -3.01
N GLU A 190 -6.55 -4.46 -1.74
CA GLU A 190 -6.21 -3.39 -0.81
C GLU A 190 -4.90 -2.68 -1.16
N GLU A 191 -3.85 -3.43 -1.52
CA GLU A 191 -2.56 -2.87 -1.98
C GLU A 191 -2.71 -2.13 -3.32
N TYR A 192 -3.54 -2.66 -4.23
CA TYR A 192 -3.90 -1.99 -5.48
C TYR A 192 -4.66 -0.69 -5.23
N TYR A 193 -5.67 -0.72 -4.36
CA TYR A 193 -6.47 0.48 -4.07
C TYR A 193 -5.65 1.54 -3.34
N PHE A 194 -4.76 1.16 -2.40
CA PHE A 194 -3.81 2.10 -1.79
C PHE A 194 -2.91 2.78 -2.83
N MET A 195 -2.38 2.01 -3.79
CA MET A 195 -1.58 2.53 -4.89
C MET A 195 -2.39 3.48 -5.79
N LYS A 196 -3.69 3.22 -5.98
CA LYS A 196 -4.59 4.13 -6.72
C LYS A 196 -4.83 5.43 -5.95
N LEU A 197 -5.18 5.36 -4.67
CA LEU A 197 -5.39 6.54 -3.81
C LEU A 197 -4.14 7.43 -3.79
N THR A 198 -2.95 6.83 -3.62
CA THR A 198 -1.68 7.57 -3.63
C THR A 198 -1.30 8.11 -5.01
N TYR A 199 -1.62 7.43 -6.11
CA TYR A 199 -1.48 7.99 -7.47
C TYR A 199 -2.36 9.24 -7.65
N TYR A 200 -3.63 9.19 -7.25
CA TYR A 200 -4.52 10.35 -7.39
C TYR A 200 -4.15 11.49 -6.44
N LEU A 201 -3.76 11.22 -5.19
CA LEU A 201 -3.23 12.24 -4.27
C LEU A 201 -2.09 13.04 -4.92
N ASN A 202 -1.08 12.35 -5.46
CA ASN A 202 0.04 12.98 -6.16
C ASN A 202 -0.42 13.71 -7.44
N LYS A 203 -1.37 13.18 -8.21
CA LYS A 203 -1.92 13.84 -9.41
C LYS A 203 -2.60 15.16 -9.06
N ILE A 204 -3.44 15.13 -8.02
CA ILE A 204 -4.26 16.23 -7.51
C ILE A 204 -3.38 17.32 -6.90
N HIS A 205 -2.39 16.97 -6.07
CA HIS A 205 -1.37 17.93 -5.59
C HIS A 205 -0.60 18.59 -6.72
N ASN A 206 -0.19 17.84 -7.75
CA ASN A 206 0.52 18.40 -8.92
C ASN A 206 -0.33 19.34 -9.78
N LEU A 207 -1.67 19.20 -9.76
CA LEU A 207 -2.60 20.13 -10.40
C LEU A 207 -2.83 21.37 -9.52
N PHE A 208 -3.07 21.16 -8.23
CA PHE A 208 -3.22 22.25 -7.25
C PHE A 208 -2.00 23.18 -7.22
N ASN A 209 -0.79 22.63 -7.22
CA ASN A 209 0.47 23.39 -7.24
C ASN A 209 0.69 24.25 -8.50
N LYS A 210 -0.12 24.06 -9.55
CA LYS A 210 -0.13 24.88 -10.77
C LYS A 210 -1.29 25.89 -10.81
N GLY A 211 -2.15 25.90 -9.80
CA GLY A 211 -3.41 26.65 -9.79
C GLY A 211 -4.56 25.96 -10.55
N GLU A 212 -4.40 24.70 -11.00
CA GLU A 212 -5.42 23.95 -11.73
C GLU A 212 -6.50 23.35 -10.78
N ILE A 213 -6.93 24.11 -9.77
CA ILE A 213 -7.77 23.65 -8.63
C ILE A 213 -9.04 22.93 -9.08
N LYS A 214 -9.74 23.46 -10.09
CA LYS A 214 -10.95 22.84 -10.65
C LYS A 214 -10.67 21.45 -11.24
N GLN A 215 -9.54 21.28 -11.93
CA GLN A 215 -9.13 20.00 -12.49
C GLN A 215 -8.69 19.05 -11.36
N ALA A 216 -8.02 19.55 -10.32
CA ALA A 216 -7.66 18.78 -9.14
C ALA A 216 -8.90 18.16 -8.44
N VAL A 217 -9.96 18.94 -8.23
CA VAL A 217 -11.23 18.43 -7.67
C VAL A 217 -11.93 17.48 -8.65
N LYS A 218 -11.97 17.81 -9.94
CA LYS A 218 -12.58 16.94 -10.98
C LYS A 218 -11.92 15.56 -11.05
N GLU A 219 -10.59 15.50 -10.95
CA GLU A 219 -9.81 14.25 -10.99
C GLU A 219 -10.12 13.32 -9.82
N TYR A 220 -10.51 13.85 -8.65
CA TYR A 220 -11.00 13.03 -7.55
C TYR A 220 -12.38 12.46 -7.85
N LEU A 221 -13.33 13.33 -8.22
CA LEU A 221 -14.73 12.96 -8.49
C LEU A 221 -14.81 11.90 -9.60
N ASP A 222 -14.22 12.18 -10.76
CA ASP A 222 -14.25 11.30 -11.93
C ASP A 222 -13.65 9.89 -11.67
N ASN A 223 -12.75 9.74 -10.70
CA ASN A 223 -11.93 8.52 -10.57
C ASN A 223 -12.02 7.80 -9.21
N ILE A 224 -12.58 8.40 -8.16
CA ILE A 224 -12.59 7.83 -6.79
C ILE A 224 -14.01 7.67 -6.21
N THR A 225 -14.91 8.64 -6.43
CA THR A 225 -16.25 8.61 -5.78
C THR A 225 -17.13 7.50 -6.35
N ASP A 226 -17.15 7.36 -7.68
CA ASP A 226 -18.12 6.50 -8.39
C ASP A 226 -17.57 5.07 -8.62
N GLU A 227 -16.43 4.72 -8.00
CA GLU A 227 -15.79 3.42 -8.21
C GLU A 227 -16.39 2.29 -7.35
N ASN A 228 -16.77 1.20 -8.01
CA ASN A 228 -17.30 -0.02 -7.40
C ASN A 228 -16.19 -0.85 -6.70
N ILE A 229 -15.74 -0.37 -5.55
CA ILE A 229 -14.80 -1.03 -4.63
C ILE A 229 -15.57 -1.58 -3.43
N SER A 230 -15.22 -2.78 -2.96
CA SER A 230 -15.87 -3.42 -1.81
C SER A 230 -15.64 -2.64 -0.51
N GLU A 231 -16.61 -2.72 0.41
CA GLU A 231 -16.49 -2.02 1.69
C GLU A 231 -15.32 -2.55 2.54
N GLU A 232 -14.90 -3.80 2.38
CA GLU A 232 -13.69 -4.34 3.03
C GLU A 232 -12.43 -3.61 2.55
N VAL A 233 -12.26 -3.46 1.23
CA VAL A 233 -11.10 -2.78 0.63
C VAL A 233 -11.07 -1.29 0.96
N ARG A 234 -12.24 -0.62 1.00
CA ARG A 234 -12.34 0.79 1.44
C ARG A 234 -12.11 0.95 2.95
N ASN A 235 -12.63 0.06 3.81
CA ASN A 235 -12.39 0.13 5.27
C ASN A 235 -10.94 -0.20 5.65
N TYR A 236 -10.27 -1.10 4.91
CA TYR A 236 -8.83 -1.33 5.06
C TYR A 236 -8.06 -0.03 4.75
N ASN A 237 -8.41 0.63 3.64
CA ASN A 237 -7.76 1.87 3.18
C ASN A 237 -8.35 3.16 3.77
N LEU A 238 -9.19 3.08 4.82
CA LEU A 238 -10.00 4.19 5.31
C LEU A 238 -9.16 5.44 5.64
N ARG A 239 -7.94 5.27 6.14
CA ARG A 239 -7.05 6.39 6.47
C ARG A 239 -6.53 7.13 5.24
N ALA A 240 -6.21 6.41 4.16
CA ALA A 240 -5.84 7.00 2.87
C ALA A 240 -7.05 7.66 2.18
N GLU A 241 -8.24 7.05 2.27
CA GLU A 241 -9.51 7.63 1.80
C GLU A 241 -9.81 8.97 2.50
N VAL A 242 -9.79 9.00 3.84
CA VAL A 242 -10.02 10.22 4.65
C VAL A 242 -9.00 11.32 4.28
N VAL A 243 -7.70 10.99 4.22
CA VAL A 243 -6.66 11.99 3.88
C VAL A 243 -6.84 12.55 2.48
N LEU A 244 -7.13 11.72 1.47
CA LEU A 244 -7.37 12.18 0.11
C LEU A 244 -8.65 13.03 0.02
N TYR A 245 -9.73 12.59 0.65
CA TYR A 245 -11.00 13.33 0.71
C TYR A 245 -10.83 14.74 1.28
N TYR A 246 -10.19 14.89 2.45
CA TYR A 246 -10.00 16.20 3.07
C TYR A 246 -9.10 17.14 2.25
N ASN A 247 -8.08 16.60 1.56
CA ASN A 247 -7.29 17.40 0.62
C ASN A 247 -8.19 17.99 -0.48
N VAL A 248 -9.12 17.21 -1.02
CA VAL A 248 -10.01 17.63 -2.11
C VAL A 248 -11.11 18.59 -1.62
N VAL A 249 -11.67 18.38 -0.43
CA VAL A 249 -12.61 19.34 0.20
C VAL A 249 -11.95 20.70 0.39
N ILE A 250 -10.72 20.74 0.94
CA ILE A 250 -9.96 21.99 1.14
C ILE A 250 -9.62 22.68 -0.19
N MET A 251 -9.44 21.92 -1.28
CA MET A 251 -9.28 22.48 -2.63
C MET A 251 -10.59 23.02 -3.20
N ASN A 252 -11.72 22.35 -2.94
CA ASN A 252 -13.02 22.78 -3.43
C ASN A 252 -13.40 24.16 -2.86
N GLU A 253 -13.16 24.41 -1.58
CA GLU A 253 -13.45 25.70 -0.95
C GLU A 253 -12.61 26.88 -1.49
N GLN A 254 -11.57 26.61 -2.28
CA GLN A 254 -10.79 27.63 -2.99
C GLN A 254 -11.33 27.93 -4.40
N ILE A 255 -12.42 27.27 -4.84
CA ILE A 255 -13.08 27.54 -6.13
C ILE A 255 -14.01 28.76 -5.99
N SER A 256 -13.69 29.83 -6.71
CA SER A 256 -14.46 31.09 -6.73
C SER A 256 -15.80 31.03 -7.47
N GLU A 257 -16.05 29.96 -8.25
CA GLU A 257 -17.32 29.72 -8.92
C GLU A 257 -18.30 29.02 -7.99
N GLU A 258 -19.09 29.81 -7.26
CA GLU A 258 -19.99 29.35 -6.19
C GLU A 258 -20.86 28.15 -6.58
N PHE A 259 -21.46 28.16 -7.77
CA PHE A 259 -22.28 27.03 -8.26
C PHE A 259 -21.46 25.75 -8.48
N LEU A 260 -20.22 25.87 -8.98
CA LEU A 260 -19.34 24.72 -9.17
C LEU A 260 -18.87 24.18 -7.81
N LYS A 261 -18.48 25.06 -6.88
CA LYS A 261 -18.11 24.70 -5.51
C LYS A 261 -19.23 23.93 -4.81
N ILE A 262 -20.47 24.43 -4.87
CA ILE A 262 -21.65 23.76 -4.29
C ILE A 262 -21.93 22.42 -4.99
N SER A 263 -21.93 22.39 -6.33
CA SER A 263 -22.20 21.16 -7.11
C SER A 263 -21.16 20.06 -6.89
N ASN A 264 -19.90 20.44 -6.63
CA ASN A 264 -18.86 19.51 -6.19
C ASN A 264 -19.05 19.09 -4.74
N GLY A 265 -19.36 20.03 -3.83
CA GLY A 265 -19.58 19.77 -2.41
C GLY A 265 -20.63 18.70 -2.17
N VAL A 266 -21.80 18.82 -2.83
CA VAL A 266 -22.86 17.79 -2.78
C VAL A 266 -22.34 16.41 -3.19
N LYS A 267 -21.52 16.30 -4.25
CA LYS A 267 -20.93 15.02 -4.68
C LYS A 267 -19.89 14.46 -3.69
N LEU A 268 -19.15 15.33 -3.01
CA LEU A 268 -18.20 14.94 -1.98
C LEU A 268 -18.96 14.39 -0.75
N GLU A 269 -20.01 15.08 -0.31
CA GLU A 269 -20.91 14.63 0.76
C GLU A 269 -21.65 13.32 0.38
N ASP A 270 -22.16 13.20 -0.85
CA ASP A 270 -22.85 12.01 -1.34
C ASP A 270 -21.93 10.78 -1.56
N SER A 271 -20.61 10.98 -1.59
CA SER A 271 -19.64 9.90 -1.78
C SER A 271 -19.65 8.87 -0.63
N TRP A 272 -19.14 7.66 -0.88
CA TRP A 272 -19.00 6.64 0.17
C TRP A 272 -18.22 7.17 1.38
N ILE A 273 -17.10 7.86 1.13
CA ILE A 273 -16.23 8.35 2.20
C ILE A 273 -16.84 9.55 2.95
N GLY A 274 -17.59 10.44 2.28
CA GLY A 274 -18.33 11.52 2.94
C GLY A 274 -19.36 10.96 3.94
N LYS A 275 -20.20 10.03 3.48
CA LYS A 275 -21.19 9.32 4.33
C LYS A 275 -20.54 8.50 5.44
N LYS A 276 -19.41 7.86 5.16
CA LYS A 276 -18.62 7.11 6.17
C LYS A 276 -18.07 8.04 7.25
N ILE A 277 -17.45 9.15 6.86
CA ILE A 277 -16.93 10.18 7.78
C ILE A 277 -18.04 10.72 8.67
N GLN A 278 -19.20 11.08 8.11
CA GLN A 278 -20.35 11.53 8.90
C GLN A 278 -20.74 10.46 9.93
N SER A 279 -20.98 9.23 9.49
CA SER A 279 -21.45 8.15 10.35
C SER A 279 -20.47 7.80 11.46
N GLU A 280 -19.15 7.81 11.23
CA GLU A 280 -18.18 7.54 12.32
C GLU A 280 -18.01 8.75 13.26
N THR A 281 -18.09 10.00 12.75
CA THR A 281 -17.99 11.21 13.58
C THR A 281 -19.21 11.40 14.50
N GLU A 282 -20.39 10.93 14.09
CA GLU A 282 -21.59 10.87 14.93
C GLU A 282 -21.43 9.91 16.13
N LYS A 283 -20.62 8.84 15.99
CA LYS A 283 -20.33 7.86 17.04
C LYS A 283 -19.16 8.29 17.94
N ASP A 284 -18.13 8.86 17.34
CA ASP A 284 -16.84 9.21 17.96
C ASP A 284 -16.40 10.59 17.47
N LYS A 285 -16.56 11.61 18.31
CA LYS A 285 -16.20 13.00 17.96
C LYS A 285 -14.72 13.20 17.68
N ASP A 286 -13.86 12.33 18.19
CA ASP A 286 -12.42 12.37 17.96
C ASP A 286 -12.00 11.51 16.75
N PHE A 287 -12.95 10.85 16.06
CA PHE A 287 -12.68 10.00 14.88
C PHE A 287 -11.75 10.70 13.89
N LEU A 288 -12.11 11.91 13.47
CA LEU A 288 -11.31 12.68 12.51
C LEU A 288 -9.89 12.93 13.02
N SER A 289 -9.73 13.29 14.29
CA SER A 289 -8.41 13.48 14.89
C SER A 289 -7.57 12.20 14.88
N LYS A 290 -8.19 11.04 15.07
CA LYS A 290 -7.53 9.71 15.00
C LYS A 290 -7.17 9.30 13.58
N MET A 291 -7.87 9.81 12.57
CA MET A 291 -7.59 9.54 11.16
C MET A 291 -6.54 10.49 10.55
N VAL A 292 -6.37 11.71 11.07
CA VAL A 292 -5.45 12.73 10.48
C VAL A 292 -4.15 12.97 11.25
N ASN A 293 -4.04 12.56 12.52
CA ASN A 293 -2.83 12.70 13.35
C ASN A 293 -1.92 11.48 13.29
#